data_AF-A0A242K579-F1
#
_entry.id   AF-A0A242K579-F1
#
_cell.length_a   1.000
_cell.length_b   1.000
_cell.length_c   1.000
_cell.angle_alpha   90.00
_cell.angle_beta   90.00
_cell.angle_gamma   90.00
#
_symmetry.space_group_name_H-M   'P 1'
#
loop_
_entity.id
_entity.type
_entity.pdbx_description
1 polymer ?
#
loop_
_entity_poly.entity_id
_entity_poly.type
_entity_poly.pdbx_seq_one_letter_code
_entity_poly.pdbx_strand_id
1 'polypeptide(L)'
;MQNISETVSYTHLDVYKRQVIAATDDNCDLQYLLEENQLGFWSNTRDSEKFKINIEKLLDPKVRKENSSYSYSFLKENYDVRIASEIILNHFNME
;
A
#
# COMPACT_ATOMS: atom_id res chain seq x y z
N MET A 1 15.27 -23.24 17.41
CA MET A 1 14.17 -22.58 18.16
C MET A 1 13.23 -21.97 17.15
N GLN A 2 12.01 -22.50 17.02
CA GLN A 2 10.96 -21.87 16.21
C GLN A 2 10.59 -20.53 16.86
N ASN A 3 10.72 -19.45 16.09
CA ASN A 3 10.21 -18.14 16.47
C ASN A 3 8.69 -18.26 16.60
N ILE A 4 8.20 -18.12 17.83
CA ILE A 4 6.79 -18.15 18.15
C ILE A 4 6.20 -16.90 17.50
N SER A 5 5.25 -17.09 16.58
CA SER A 5 4.51 -16.02 15.92
C SER A 5 3.81 -15.18 16.98
N GLU A 6 4.40 -14.05 17.36
CA GLU A 6 3.73 -13.05 18.19
C GLU A 6 2.41 -12.67 17.51
N THR A 7 1.30 -12.85 18.22
CA THR A 7 -0.02 -12.52 17.69
C THR A 7 -0.10 -11.00 17.53
N VAL A 8 -0.12 -10.54 16.27
CA VAL A 8 -0.29 -9.12 15.97
C VAL A 8 -1.75 -8.76 16.22
N SER A 9 -2.05 -7.98 17.26
CA SER A 9 -3.40 -7.40 17.37
C SER A 9 -3.58 -6.33 16.28
N TYR A 10 -4.62 -6.48 15.47
CA TYR A 10 -4.97 -5.56 14.38
C TYR A 10 -5.45 -4.17 14.86
N THR A 11 -5.61 -3.97 16.16
CA THR A 11 -6.02 -2.69 16.76
C THR A 11 -4.86 -1.70 16.95
N HIS A 12 -3.63 -2.06 16.61
CA HIS A 12 -2.48 -1.14 16.72
C HIS A 12 -2.40 -0.22 15.51
N LEU A 13 -2.24 1.08 15.76
CA LEU A 13 -2.06 2.11 14.73
C LEU A 13 -0.92 1.79 13.74
N ASP A 14 0.08 1.04 14.18
CA ASP A 14 1.24 0.67 13.37
C ASP A 14 0.90 -0.34 12.25
N VAL A 15 -0.23 -1.06 12.35
CA VAL A 15 -0.72 -1.94 11.29
C VAL A 15 -1.15 -1.15 10.06
N TYR A 16 -1.76 0.04 10.26
CA TYR A 16 -2.26 0.88 9.17
C TYR A 16 -1.16 1.62 8.39
N LYS A 17 0.07 1.63 8.91
CA LYS A 17 1.22 2.33 8.30
C LYS A 17 2.17 1.39 7.56
N ARG A 18 1.74 0.16 7.26
CA ARG A 18 2.55 -0.83 6.56
C ARG A 18 2.61 -0.53 5.07
N GLN A 19 3.78 -0.75 4.48
CA GLN A 19 3.95 -0.75 3.03
C GLN A 19 3.37 -2.03 2.41
N VAL A 20 2.95 -1.92 1.17
CA VAL A 20 2.30 -3.00 0.41
C VAL A 20 3.25 -3.57 -0.65
N ILE A 21 3.24 -4.88 -0.86
CA ILE A 21 3.77 -5.48 -2.09
C ILE A 21 2.57 -5.99 -2.88
N ALA A 22 2.48 -5.58 -4.14
CA ALA A 22 1.48 -6.11 -5.07
C ALA A 22 2.16 -6.82 -6.25
N ALA A 23 1.61 -7.97 -6.59
CA ALA A 23 1.93 -8.68 -7.83
C ALA A 23 0.66 -8.77 -8.67
N THR A 24 0.48 -7.83 -9.61
CA THR A 24 -0.70 -7.79 -10.51
C THR A 24 -0.26 -7.74 -11.96
N ASP A 25 -1.19 -7.92 -12.90
CA ASP A 25 -0.90 -7.65 -14.31
C ASP A 25 -0.83 -6.15 -14.60
N ASP A 26 -0.41 -5.82 -15.83
CA ASP A 26 -0.16 -4.44 -16.28
C ASP A 26 -1.43 -3.62 -16.52
N ASN A 27 -2.62 -4.25 -16.53
CA ASN A 27 -3.88 -3.51 -16.69
C ASN A 27 -4.35 -2.88 -15.38
N CYS A 28 -3.67 -3.17 -14.28
CA CYS A 28 -3.94 -2.57 -12.99
C CYS A 28 -3.02 -1.38 -12.74
N ASP A 29 -3.59 -0.29 -12.25
CA ASP A 29 -2.90 0.97 -11.94
C ASP A 29 -2.05 0.91 -10.66
N LEU A 30 -1.96 -0.25 -10.01
CA LEU A 30 -1.22 -0.45 -8.76
C LEU A 30 0.27 -0.15 -8.88
N GLN A 31 0.89 -0.31 -10.04
CA GLN A 31 2.28 0.07 -10.21
C GLN A 31 2.48 1.56 -9.89
N TYR A 32 1.70 2.41 -10.56
CA TYR A 32 1.76 3.86 -10.38
C TYR A 32 1.36 4.24 -8.96
N LEU A 33 0.26 3.68 -8.45
CA LEU A 33 -0.20 3.95 -7.10
C LEU A 33 0.88 3.66 -6.05
N LEU A 34 1.51 2.49 -6.11
CA LEU A 34 2.47 2.05 -5.11
C LEU A 34 3.83 2.73 -5.24
N GLU A 35 4.39 2.79 -6.44
CA GLU A 35 5.76 3.27 -6.66
C GLU A 35 5.84 4.80 -6.65
N GLU A 36 4.87 5.53 -7.24
CA GLU A 36 4.93 7.01 -7.29
C GLU A 36 4.59 7.66 -5.95
N ASN A 37 3.68 7.05 -5.18
CA ASN A 37 3.23 7.58 -3.89
C ASN A 37 3.94 6.92 -2.70
N GLN A 38 5.03 6.19 -2.96
CA GLN A 38 5.87 5.52 -1.94
C GLN A 38 5.09 4.58 -1.00
N LEU A 39 3.93 4.07 -1.45
CA LEU A 39 3.06 3.20 -0.66
C LEU A 39 3.58 1.76 -0.57
N GLY A 40 4.53 1.43 -1.44
CA GLY A 40 5.20 0.15 -1.43
C GLY A 40 5.83 -0.19 -2.77
N PHE A 41 5.81 -1.47 -3.14
CA PHE A 41 6.50 -1.96 -4.31
C PHE A 41 5.59 -2.83 -5.17
N TRP A 42 5.77 -2.75 -6.48
CA TRP A 42 4.98 -3.51 -7.43
C TRP A 42 5.85 -4.44 -8.29
N SER A 43 5.31 -5.58 -8.65
CA SER A 43 5.86 -6.50 -9.64
C SER A 43 4.76 -6.99 -10.57
N ASN A 44 5.10 -7.28 -11.82
CA ASN A 44 4.16 -7.98 -12.69
C ASN A 44 3.92 -9.41 -12.16
N THR A 45 2.70 -9.94 -12.27
CA THR A 45 2.36 -11.33 -11.87
C THR A 45 3.29 -12.40 -12.46
N ARG A 46 3.90 -12.13 -13.60
CA ARG A 46 4.79 -13.06 -14.31
C ARG A 46 6.27 -12.90 -13.91
N ASP A 47 6.61 -11.91 -13.11
CA ASP A 47 8.00 -11.59 -12.72
C ASP A 47 8.26 -11.96 -11.25
N SER A 48 8.52 -13.25 -11.02
CA SER A 48 8.80 -13.80 -9.68
C SER A 48 10.10 -13.26 -9.09
N GLU A 49 11.09 -12.91 -9.93
CA GLU A 49 12.37 -12.36 -9.46
C GLU A 49 12.18 -10.94 -8.94
N LYS A 50 11.46 -10.07 -9.66
CA LYS A 50 11.13 -8.73 -9.15
C LYS A 50 10.32 -8.79 -7.86
N PHE A 51 9.37 -9.72 -7.75
CA PHE A 51 8.61 -9.93 -6.51
C PHE A 51 9.53 -10.28 -5.33
N LYS A 52 10.48 -11.20 -5.54
CA LYS A 52 11.48 -11.57 -4.52
C LYS A 52 12.35 -10.37 -4.12
N ILE A 53 12.86 -9.60 -5.10
CA ILE A 53 13.65 -8.39 -4.84
C ILE A 53 12.84 -7.38 -4.01
N ASN A 54 11.55 -7.22 -4.30
CA ASN A 54 10.67 -6.32 -3.54
C ASN A 54 10.47 -6.79 -2.09
N ILE A 55 10.40 -8.10 -1.84
CA ILE A 55 10.40 -8.66 -0.48
C ILE A 55 11.71 -8.31 0.23
N GLU A 56 12.85 -8.53 -0.42
CA GLU A 56 14.17 -8.23 0.15
C GLU A 56 14.31 -6.76 0.54
N LYS A 57 13.80 -5.82 -0.28
CA LYS A 57 13.73 -4.39 0.06
C LYS A 57 12.94 -4.13 1.34
N LEU A 58 11.76 -4.76 1.49
CA LEU A 58 10.94 -4.58 2.68
C LEU A 58 11.51 -5.23 3.93
N LEU A 59 12.50 -6.12 3.84
CA LEU A 59 13.21 -6.65 5.00
C LEU A 59 14.07 -5.59 5.69
N ASP A 60 14.46 -4.52 5.00
CA ASP A 60 15.19 -3.39 5.59
C ASP A 60 14.26 -2.54 6.49
N PRO A 61 14.53 -2.45 7.82
CA PRO A 61 13.76 -1.60 8.72
C PRO A 61 13.75 -0.11 8.35
N LYS A 62 14.80 0.39 7.70
CA LYS A 62 14.87 1.80 7.25
C LYS A 62 13.82 2.07 6.19
N VAL A 63 13.79 1.21 5.16
CA VAL A 63 12.78 1.25 4.10
C VAL A 63 11.38 1.20 4.72
N ARG A 64 11.13 0.28 5.67
CA ARG A 64 9.83 0.18 6.35
C ARG A 64 9.44 1.47 7.08
N LYS A 65 10.40 2.12 7.74
CA LYS A 65 10.13 3.30 8.58
C LYS A 65 9.94 4.57 7.76
N GLU A 66 10.82 4.83 6.80
CA GLU A 66 10.87 6.08 6.03
C GLU A 66 9.56 6.35 5.28
N ASN A 67 9.00 5.34 4.62
CA ASN A 67 7.82 5.52 3.78
C ASN A 67 6.48 5.40 4.54
N SER A 68 6.49 4.85 5.76
CA SER A 68 5.26 4.46 6.50
C SER A 68 4.31 5.63 6.80
N SER A 69 4.86 6.78 7.23
CA SER A 69 4.04 7.90 7.69
C SER A 69 3.48 8.72 6.52
N TYR A 70 4.30 8.93 5.48
CA TYR A 70 3.86 9.58 4.26
C TYR A 70 2.74 8.77 3.57
N SER A 71 2.96 7.46 3.42
CA SER A 71 2.00 6.56 2.76
C SER A 71 0.62 6.60 3.40
N TYR A 72 0.60 6.55 4.73
CA TYR A 72 -0.64 6.60 5.48
C TYR A 72 -1.38 7.94 5.32
N SER A 73 -0.66 9.07 5.38
CA SER A 73 -1.26 10.38 5.15
C SER A 73 -1.81 10.51 3.73
N PHE A 74 -1.07 10.07 2.71
CA PHE A 74 -1.52 10.10 1.32
C PHE A 74 -2.83 9.34 1.12
N LEU A 75 -2.93 8.10 1.62
CA LEU A 75 -4.16 7.31 1.50
C LEU A 75 -5.32 7.97 2.25
N LYS A 76 -5.08 8.51 3.44
CA LYS A 76 -6.12 9.20 4.22
C LYS A 76 -6.62 10.48 3.53
N GLU A 77 -5.76 11.17 2.81
CA GLU A 77 -6.08 12.43 2.14
C GLU A 77 -6.71 12.25 0.75
N ASN A 78 -6.48 11.11 0.08
CA ASN A 78 -6.91 10.89 -1.30
C ASN A 78 -7.92 9.74 -1.47
N TYR A 79 -7.95 8.78 -0.56
CA TYR A 79 -8.77 7.56 -0.65
C TYR A 79 -9.77 7.41 0.50
N ASP A 80 -10.03 8.47 1.26
CA ASP A 80 -11.10 8.48 2.26
C ASP A 80 -12.47 8.30 1.58
N VAL A 81 -13.34 7.48 2.17
CA VAL A 81 -14.68 7.20 1.65
C VAL A 81 -15.51 8.46 1.41
N ARG A 82 -15.27 9.53 2.18
CA ARG A 82 -15.93 10.83 2.00
C ARG A 82 -15.63 11.41 0.63
N ILE A 83 -14.38 11.32 0.16
CA ILE A 83 -13.95 11.84 -1.14
C ILE A 83 -14.66 11.10 -2.26
N ALA A 84 -14.67 9.77 -2.21
CA ALA A 84 -15.37 8.95 -3.20
C ALA A 84 -16.88 9.25 -3.21
N SER A 85 -17.48 9.39 -2.02
CA SER A 85 -18.91 9.72 -1.88
C SER A 85 -19.24 11.09 -2.47
N GLU A 86 -18.43 12.11 -2.19
CA GLU A 86 -18.59 13.46 -2.74
C GLU A 86 -18.46 13.46 -4.27
N ILE A 87 -17.45 12.79 -4.84
CA ILE A 87 -17.26 12.67 -6.29
C ILE A 87 -18.50 12.02 -6.93
N ILE A 88 -18.97 10.90 -6.38
CA ILE A 88 -20.11 10.16 -6.93
C ILE A 88 -21.40 11.00 -6.84
N LEU A 89 -21.70 11.59 -5.68
CA LEU A 89 -22.92 12.38 -5.50
C LEU A 89 -22.92 13.65 -6.36
N ASN A 90 -21.77 14.28 -6.55
CA ASN A 90 -21.65 15.44 -7.44
C ASN A 90 -22.00 15.11 -8.89
N HIS A 91 -21.71 13.89 -9.38
CA HIS A 91 -22.13 13.48 -10.72
C HIS A 91 -23.66 13.41 -10.89
N PHE A 92 -24.40 13.15 -9.81
CA PHE A 92 -25.87 13.11 -9.83
C PHE A 92 -26.53 14.46 -9.56
N ASN A 93 -25.79 15.43 -8.98
CA ASN A 93 -26.29 16.77 -8.64
C ASN A 93 -25.93 17.83 -9.69
N MET A 94 -25.26 17.46 -10.79
CA MET A 94 -24.88 18.35 -11.90
C MET A 94 -25.94 18.41 -13.02
N GLU A 95 -27.20 18.06 -12.73
CA GLU A 95 -28.36 18.37 -13.60
C GLU A 95 -28.99 19.73 -13.25
#